data_AF-A0A5F2B5Y7-F1
#
_entry.id   AF-A0A5F2B5Y7-F1
#
_cell.length_a   1.000
_cell.length_b   1.000
_cell.length_c   1.000
_cell.angle_alpha   90.00
_cell.angle_beta   90.00
_cell.angle_gamma   90.00
#
_symmetry.space_group_name_H-M   'P 1'
#
loop_
_entity.id
_entity.type
_entity.pdbx_description
1 polymer ?
#
loop_
_entity_poly.entity_id
_entity_poly.type
_entity_poly.pdbx_seq_one_letter_code
_entity_poly.pdbx_strand_id
1 'polypeptide(L)'
;MNLKRILLFLSILFFVSCQEYVQQKCSSACKFFVQCAVTTFKDVKVTDAEKNQAMIDCESGCIREQSFVLPCFESETTCKGFNTCVMESGFMD
;
A
#
# COMPACT_ATOMS: atom_id res chain seq x y z
N MET A 1 14.30 -18.72 -32.62
CA MET A 1 14.07 -17.71 -31.56
C MET A 1 15.13 -17.91 -30.48
N ASN A 2 16.05 -16.96 -30.29
CA ASN A 2 17.22 -17.16 -29.42
C ASN A 2 16.81 -17.33 -27.95
N LEU A 3 17.26 -18.39 -27.27
CA LEU A 3 16.96 -18.68 -25.86
C LEU A 3 17.24 -17.48 -24.94
N LYS A 4 18.31 -16.73 -25.21
CA LYS A 4 18.63 -15.46 -24.55
C LYS A 4 17.54 -14.39 -24.67
N ARG A 5 16.88 -14.27 -25.83
CA ARG A 5 15.77 -13.32 -26.01
C ARG A 5 14.52 -13.77 -25.25
N ILE A 6 14.23 -15.06 -25.24
CA ILE A 6 13.07 -15.63 -24.52
C ILE A 6 13.21 -15.38 -23.01
N LEU A 7 14.39 -15.63 -22.43
CA LEU A 7 14.67 -15.35 -21.03
C LEU A 7 14.50 -13.86 -20.68
N LEU A 8 14.95 -12.97 -21.57
CA LEU A 8 14.86 -11.52 -21.38
C LEU A 8 13.39 -11.03 -21.39
N PHE A 9 12.57 -11.56 -22.29
CA PHE A 9 11.12 -11.28 -22.31
C PHE A 9 10.41 -11.84 -21.07
N LEU A 10 10.79 -13.04 -20.60
CA LEU A 10 10.22 -13.64 -19.39
C LEU A 10 10.50 -12.79 -18.15
N SER A 11 11.72 -12.26 -18.01
CA SER A 11 12.07 -11.38 -16.89
C SER A 11 11.24 -10.10 -16.88
N ILE A 12 11.04 -9.46 -18.03
CA ILE A 12 10.25 -8.22 -18.12
C ILE A 12 8.80 -8.46 -17.71
N LEU A 13 8.21 -9.57 -18.16
CA LEU A 13 6.84 -9.95 -17.78
C LEU A 13 6.71 -10.17 -16.27
N PHE A 14 7.69 -10.81 -15.62
CA PHE A 14 7.70 -10.99 -14.17
C PHE A 14 7.78 -9.66 -13.40
N PHE A 15 8.59 -8.70 -13.87
CA PHE A 15 8.70 -7.39 -13.24
C PHE A 15 7.40 -6.59 -13.32
N VAL A 16 6.72 -6.60 -14.48
CA VAL A 16 5.44 -5.88 -14.67
C VAL A 16 4.35 -6.46 -13.76
N SER A 17 4.23 -7.78 -13.68
CA SER A 17 3.24 -8.44 -12.83
C SER A 17 3.47 -8.16 -11.33
N CYS A 18 4.73 -8.03 -10.92
CA CYS A 18 5.07 -7.72 -9.52
C CYS A 18 4.64 -6.28 -9.17
N GLN A 19 4.85 -5.33 -10.09
CA GLN A 19 4.45 -3.94 -9.87
C GLN A 19 2.93 -3.78 -9.78
N GLU A 20 2.18 -4.50 -10.61
CA GLU A 20 0.71 -4.50 -10.57
C GLU A 20 0.17 -5.12 -9.27
N TYR A 21 0.76 -6.23 -8.81
CA TYR A 21 0.40 -6.87 -7.54
C TYR A 21 0.58 -5.92 -6.35
N VAL A 22 1.73 -5.24 -6.28
CA VAL A 22 2.06 -4.28 -5.22
C VAL A 22 1.09 -3.11 -5.25
N GLN A 23 0.83 -2.56 -6.43
CA GLN A 23 -0.09 -1.42 -6.59
C GLN A 23 -1.51 -1.78 -6.12
N GLN A 24 -2.00 -2.99 -6.44
CA GLN A 24 -3.31 -3.46 -6.00
C GLN A 24 -3.39 -3.63 -4.48
N LYS A 25 -2.35 -4.22 -3.88
CA LYS A 25 -2.26 -4.42 -2.43
C LYS A 25 -2.16 -3.09 -1.69
N CYS A 26 -1.33 -2.17 -2.16
CA CYS A 26 -1.21 -0.83 -1.59
C CYS A 26 -2.51 -0.02 -1.71
N SER A 27 -3.21 -0.09 -2.83
CA SER A 27 -4.52 0.57 -2.95
C SER A 27 -5.53 0.03 -1.93
N SER A 28 -5.49 -1.28 -1.66
CA SER A 28 -6.37 -1.90 -0.66
C SER A 28 -6.00 -1.48 0.77
N ALA A 29 -4.70 -1.49 1.11
CA ALA A 29 -4.20 -1.04 2.41
C ALA A 29 -4.53 0.44 2.67
N CYS A 30 -4.38 1.29 1.65
CA CYS A 30 -4.65 2.72 1.77
C CYS A 30 -6.13 3.05 1.88
N LYS A 31 -7.00 2.31 1.19
CA LYS A 31 -8.46 2.42 1.41
C LYS A 31 -8.82 2.09 2.85
N PHE A 32 -8.23 1.04 3.41
CA PHE A 32 -8.42 0.67 4.80
C PHE A 32 -7.92 1.77 5.75
N PHE A 33 -6.70 2.27 5.54
CA PHE A 33 -6.13 3.36 6.33
C PHE A 33 -7.01 4.63 6.32
N VAL A 34 -7.45 5.07 5.14
CA VAL A 34 -8.30 6.25 5.01
C VAL A 34 -9.68 6.03 5.65
N GLN A 35 -10.26 4.83 5.54
CA GLN A 35 -11.49 4.50 6.27
C GLN A 35 -11.28 4.55 7.78
N CYS A 36 -10.15 4.07 8.28
CA CYS A 36 -9.77 4.16 9.68
C CYS A 36 -9.64 5.60 10.15
N ALA A 37 -9.01 6.47 9.37
CA ALA A 37 -8.87 7.89 9.67
C ALA A 37 -10.25 8.58 9.70
N VAL A 38 -11.10 8.39 8.68
CA VAL A 38 -12.45 8.98 8.63
C VAL A 38 -13.31 8.52 9.81
N THR A 39 -13.20 7.25 10.22
CA THR A 39 -13.94 6.72 11.37
C THR A 39 -13.45 7.32 12.69
N THR A 40 -12.12 7.46 12.83
CA THR A 40 -11.48 8.00 14.04
C THR A 40 -11.75 9.49 14.22
N PHE A 41 -11.70 10.25 13.13
CA PHE A 41 -11.90 11.69 13.09
C PHE A 41 -13.28 12.09 12.57
N LYS A 42 -14.31 11.30 12.90
CA LYS A 42 -15.70 11.50 12.43
C LYS A 42 -16.26 12.90 12.68
N ASP A 43 -15.74 13.60 13.68
CA ASP A 43 -16.16 14.95 14.08
C ASP A 43 -15.47 16.06 13.26
N VAL A 44 -14.47 15.69 12.45
CA VAL A 44 -13.77 16.57 11.51
C VAL A 44 -14.40 16.40 10.13
N LYS A 45 -14.85 17.50 9.52
CA LYS A 45 -15.28 17.49 8.11
C LYS A 45 -14.05 17.35 7.22
N VAL A 46 -13.78 16.13 6.76
CA VAL A 46 -12.81 15.85 5.70
C VAL A 46 -13.51 15.96 4.36
N THR A 47 -13.01 16.81 3.48
CA THR A 47 -13.51 16.94 2.11
C THR A 47 -13.08 15.76 1.25
N ASP A 48 -13.80 15.51 0.14
CA ASP A 48 -13.41 14.47 -0.81
C ASP A 48 -12.02 14.72 -1.41
N ALA A 49 -11.63 16.00 -1.57
CA ALA A 49 -10.31 16.37 -2.04
C ALA A 49 -9.20 15.94 -1.07
N GLU A 50 -9.37 16.19 0.23
CA GLU A 50 -8.41 15.76 1.27
C GLU A 50 -8.34 14.24 1.38
N LYS A 51 -9.49 13.56 1.26
CA LYS A 51 -9.54 12.09 1.24
C LYS A 51 -8.78 11.51 0.04
N ASN A 52 -8.96 12.10 -1.13
CA ASN A 52 -8.26 11.68 -2.34
C ASN A 52 -6.76 11.95 -2.24
N GLN A 53 -6.37 13.10 -1.67
CA GLN A 53 -4.96 13.39 -1.44
C GLN A 53 -4.34 12.39 -0.46
N ALA A 54 -5.01 12.09 0.65
CA ALA A 54 -4.54 11.08 1.61
C ALA A 54 -4.42 9.68 1.00
N MET A 55 -5.32 9.31 0.08
CA MET A 55 -5.21 8.08 -0.70
C MET A 55 -3.95 8.06 -1.57
N ILE A 56 -3.68 9.14 -2.30
CA ILE A 56 -2.51 9.26 -3.19
C ILE A 56 -1.21 9.20 -2.37
N ASP A 57 -1.14 9.96 -1.27
CA ASP A 57 0.04 10.02 -0.41
C ASP A 57 0.32 8.66 0.23
N CYS A 58 -0.75 7.98 0.69
CA CYS A 58 -0.63 6.63 1.22
C CYS A 58 -0.18 5.63 0.15
N GLU A 59 -0.77 5.63 -1.05
CA GLU A 59 -0.40 4.68 -2.11
C GLU A 59 1.06 4.86 -2.51
N SER A 60 1.51 6.11 -2.66
CA SER A 60 2.90 6.42 -2.95
C SER A 60 3.85 5.95 -1.85
N GLY A 61 3.50 6.19 -0.58
CA GLY A 61 4.27 5.73 0.57
C GLY A 61 4.32 4.20 0.67
N CYS A 62 3.20 3.54 0.46
CA CYS A 62 3.10 2.08 0.49
C CYS A 62 3.91 1.42 -0.62
N ILE A 63 3.91 1.95 -1.84
CA ILE A 63 4.72 1.38 -2.93
C ILE A 63 6.21 1.48 -2.60
N ARG A 64 6.65 2.59 -2.01
CA ARG A 64 8.05 2.80 -1.63
C ARG A 64 8.48 1.89 -0.48
N GLU A 65 7.62 1.75 0.53
CA GLU A 65 7.92 1.04 1.79
C GLU A 65 7.09 -0.24 1.96
N GLN A 66 6.79 -0.90 0.84
CA GLN A 66 5.87 -2.04 0.76
C GLN A 66 6.22 -3.20 1.71
N SER A 67 7.51 -3.38 2.00
CA SER A 67 8.03 -4.42 2.88
C SER A 67 7.60 -4.25 4.33
N PHE A 68 7.19 -3.05 4.72
CA PHE A 68 6.72 -2.71 6.06
C PHE A 68 5.20 -2.66 6.11
N VAL A 69 4.59 -1.99 5.12
CA VAL A 69 3.14 -1.72 5.12
C VAL A 69 2.32 -2.96 4.77
N LEU A 70 2.74 -3.75 3.78
CA LEU A 70 1.94 -4.89 3.30
C LEU A 70 1.84 -6.03 4.32
N PRO A 71 2.91 -6.44 5.03
CA PRO A 71 2.79 -7.46 6.06
C PRO A 71 1.82 -7.06 7.17
N CYS A 72 1.85 -5.80 7.60
CA CYS A 72 0.91 -5.27 8.59
C CYS A 72 -0.53 -5.28 8.10
N PHE A 73 -0.77 -4.97 6.82
CA PHE A 73 -2.11 -5.05 6.24
C PHE A 73 -2.61 -6.50 6.13
N GLU A 74 -1.71 -7.46 5.94
CA GLU A 74 -2.05 -8.88 5.85
C GLU A 74 -2.28 -9.53 7.22
N SER A 75 -1.62 -9.04 8.28
CA SER A 75 -1.75 -9.56 9.64
C SER A 75 -2.86 -8.91 10.45
N GLU A 76 -3.15 -7.63 10.22
CA GLU A 76 -4.05 -6.84 11.08
C GLU A 76 -5.40 -6.56 10.42
N THR A 77 -6.48 -6.82 11.17
CA THR A 77 -7.86 -6.58 10.70
C THR A 77 -8.50 -5.34 11.31
N THR A 78 -7.79 -4.65 12.20
CA THR A 78 -8.31 -3.49 12.94
C THR A 78 -7.48 -2.24 12.68
N CYS A 79 -8.12 -1.07 12.73
CA CYS A 79 -7.44 0.22 12.54
C CYS A 79 -6.30 0.43 13.53
N LYS A 80 -6.53 0.09 14.80
CA LYS A 80 -5.52 0.20 15.85
C LYS A 80 -4.38 -0.77 15.63
N GLY A 81 -4.69 -2.03 15.31
CA GLY A 81 -3.69 -3.07 15.04
C GLY A 81 -2.79 -2.69 13.87
N PHE A 82 -3.41 -2.33 12.73
CA PHE A 82 -2.67 -1.89 11.55
C PHE A 82 -1.76 -0.70 11.84
N ASN A 83 -2.27 0.35 12.49
CA ASN A 83 -1.45 1.52 12.82
C ASN A 83 -0.32 1.17 13.77
N THR A 84 -0.56 0.33 14.78
CA THR A 84 0.48 -0.11 15.73
C THR A 84 1.56 -0.90 15.00
N CYS A 85 1.17 -1.84 14.14
CA CYS A 85 2.12 -2.64 13.37
C CYS A 85 3.00 -1.78 12.46
N VAL A 86 2.43 -0.82 11.72
CA VAL A 86 3.20 0.06 10.82
C VAL A 86 4.16 0.96 11.62
N MET A 87 3.76 1.44 12.79
CA MET A 87 4.63 2.22 13.67
C MET A 87 5.80 1.38 14.22
N GLU A 88 5.54 0.11 14.55
CA GLU A 88 6.52 -0.82 15.14
C GLU A 88 7.38 -1.53 14.10
N SER A 89 7.01 -1.47 12.81
CA SER A 89 7.74 -2.15 11.73
C SER A 89 9.07 -1.48 11.36
N GLY A 90 9.41 -0.33 11.97
CA GLY A 90 10.56 0.49 11.59
C GLY A 90 10.33 1.35 10.35
N PHE A 91 9.06 1.54 9.94
CA PHE A 91 8.71 2.44 8.83
C PHE A 91 8.98 3.92 9.16
N MET A 92 9.00 4.27 10.45
CA MET A 92 9.24 5.63 10.94
C MET A 92 10.66 5.88 11.50
N ASP A 93 11.56 4.89 11.41
CA ASP A 93 12.98 5.03 11.77
C ASP A 93 13.82 5.50 10.57
#